data_AF-A0A971BDE8-F1
#
_entry.id   AF-A0A971BDE8-F1
#
_cell.length_a   1.000
_cell.length_b   1.000
_cell.length_c   1.000
_cell.angle_alpha   90.00
_cell.angle_beta   90.00
_cell.angle_gamma   90.00
#
_symmetry.space_group_name_H-M   'P 1'
#
loop_
_entity.id
_entity.type
_entity.pdbx_description
1 polymer ?
#
loop_
_entity_poly.entity_id
_entity_poly.type
_entity_poly.pdbx_seq_one_letter_code
_entity_poly.pdbx_strand_id
1 'polypeptide(L)'
;MGARELVELQNRGMVAFDLALGAGAILAPDATLRALGHAEPSDDARELFRRCGPIWLTFAAAHAVADRRGRSEDWWALAWLRGTELFTDALWSRSAAFGTPRARATMVAAGAANLAMAAAFAWRARRAG
;
A
#
# COMPACT_ATOMS: atom_id res chain seq x y z
N MET A 1 -2.33 -23.26 8.21
CA MET A 1 -1.53 -22.46 7.25
C MET A 1 -0.17 -22.16 7.86
N GLY A 2 0.90 -22.41 7.13
CA GLY A 2 2.26 -22.04 7.53
C GLY A 2 2.56 -20.56 7.32
N ALA A 3 3.65 -20.06 7.93
CA ALA A 3 4.06 -18.66 7.81
C ALA A 3 4.27 -18.21 6.35
N ARG A 4 4.82 -19.08 5.50
CA ARG A 4 5.00 -18.81 4.07
C ARG A 4 3.67 -18.59 3.34
N GLU A 5 2.70 -19.48 3.57
CA GLU A 5 1.37 -19.39 2.95
C GLU A 5 0.64 -18.12 3.38
N LEU A 6 0.81 -17.71 4.65
CA LEU A 6 0.28 -16.44 5.14
C LEU A 6 0.86 -15.23 4.41
N VAL A 7 2.18 -15.20 4.18
CA VAL A 7 2.83 -14.10 3.43
C VAL A 7 2.39 -14.07 1.97
N GLU A 8 2.26 -15.25 1.34
CA GLU A 8 1.81 -15.35 -0.05
C GLU A 8 0.32 -14.96 -0.18
N LEU A 9 -0.52 -15.33 0.80
CA LEU A 9 -1.91 -14.87 0.85
C LEU A 9 -2.01 -13.35 1.03
N GLN A 10 -1.22 -12.78 1.96
CA GLN A 10 -1.14 -11.32 2.15
C GLN A 10 -0.70 -10.62 0.86
N ASN A 11 0.30 -11.16 0.17
CA ASN A 11 0.80 -10.64 -1.10
C ASN A 11 -0.30 -10.56 -2.17
N ARG A 12 -1.10 -11.63 -2.33
CA ARG A 12 -2.24 -11.65 -3.25
C ARG A 12 -3.33 -10.66 -2.85
N GLY A 13 -3.57 -10.51 -1.54
CA GLY A 13 -4.44 -9.46 -1.01
C GLY A 13 -3.97 -8.06 -1.43
N MET A 14 -2.66 -7.80 -1.39
CA MET A 14 -2.09 -6.52 -1.83
C MET A 14 -2.25 -6.27 -3.33
N VAL A 15 -2.16 -7.30 -4.17
CA VAL A 15 -2.49 -7.15 -5.61
C VAL A 15 -3.91 -6.60 -5.77
N ALA A 16 -4.90 -7.22 -5.12
CA ALA A 16 -6.29 -6.78 -5.22
C ALA A 16 -6.50 -5.39 -4.62
N PHE A 17 -5.89 -5.11 -3.46
CA PHE A 17 -5.98 -3.82 -2.79
C PHE A 17 -5.40 -2.69 -3.64
N ASP A 18 -4.17 -2.85 -4.13
CA ASP A 18 -3.47 -1.83 -4.92
C ASP A 18 -4.13 -1.61 -6.29
N LEU A 19 -4.69 -2.66 -6.91
CA LEU A 19 -5.51 -2.52 -8.12
C LEU A 19 -6.76 -1.69 -7.86
N ALA A 20 -7.51 -2.02 -6.80
CA ALA A 20 -8.73 -1.31 -6.45
C ALA A 20 -8.45 0.15 -6.08
N LEU A 21 -7.41 0.40 -5.28
CA LEU A 21 -7.01 1.73 -4.85
C LEU A 21 -6.49 2.55 -6.04
N GLY A 22 -5.61 1.97 -6.86
CA GLY A 22 -5.06 2.61 -8.05
C GLY A 22 -6.14 2.98 -9.08
N ALA A 23 -7.06 2.05 -9.36
CA ALA A 23 -8.18 2.30 -10.26
C ALA A 23 -9.16 3.35 -9.68
N GLY A 24 -9.49 3.26 -8.39
CA GLY A 24 -10.33 4.22 -7.71
C GLY A 24 -9.76 5.64 -7.74
N ALA A 25 -8.46 5.77 -7.50
CA ALA A 25 -7.77 7.05 -7.58
C ALA A 25 -7.85 7.71 -8.96
N ILE A 26 -7.84 6.93 -10.04
CA ILE A 26 -7.90 7.46 -11.41
C ILE A 26 -9.36 7.71 -11.85
N LEU A 27 -10.24 6.75 -11.62
CA LEU A 27 -11.58 6.72 -12.21
C LEU A 27 -12.61 7.44 -11.34
N ALA A 28 -12.43 7.45 -10.01
CA ALA A 28 -13.39 7.98 -9.06
C ALA A 28 -12.71 8.62 -7.82
N PRO A 29 -11.76 9.57 -8.01
CA PRO A 29 -10.92 10.09 -6.93
C PRO A 29 -11.72 10.61 -5.73
N ASP A 30 -12.79 11.37 -5.96
CA ASP A 30 -13.58 11.98 -4.89
C ASP A 30 -14.32 10.92 -4.07
N ALA A 31 -14.88 9.91 -4.74
CA ALA A 31 -15.55 8.80 -4.06
C ALA A 31 -14.55 7.98 -3.24
N THR A 32 -13.37 7.70 -3.78
CA THR A 32 -12.31 6.98 -3.08
C THR A 32 -11.79 7.78 -1.89
N LEU A 33 -11.51 9.08 -2.04
CA LEU A 33 -11.06 9.95 -0.94
C LEU A 33 -12.11 10.03 0.19
N ARG A 34 -13.40 10.18 -0.15
CA ARG A 34 -14.48 10.13 0.85
C ARG A 34 -14.53 8.79 1.58
N ALA A 35 -14.38 7.68 0.86
CA ALA A 35 -14.35 6.35 1.49
C ALA A 35 -13.14 6.17 2.43
N LEU A 36 -12.02 6.82 2.11
CA LEU A 36 -10.82 6.87 2.98
C LEU A 36 -10.96 7.87 4.15
N GLY A 37 -12.09 8.57 4.26
CA GLY A 37 -12.39 9.47 5.37
C GLY A 37 -11.86 10.89 5.20
N HIS A 38 -11.50 11.29 3.97
CA HIS A 38 -11.18 12.68 3.67
C HIS A 38 -12.45 13.51 3.54
N ALA A 39 -12.35 14.79 3.92
CA ALA A 39 -13.34 15.80 3.56
C ALA A 39 -13.33 16.05 2.04
N GLU A 40 -14.23 16.89 1.54
CA GLU A 40 -14.25 17.26 0.13
C GLU A 40 -12.86 17.80 -0.28
N PRO A 41 -12.18 17.15 -1.25
CA PRO A 41 -10.81 17.53 -1.60
C PRO A 41 -10.80 18.85 -2.37
N SER A 42 -9.74 19.64 -2.20
CA SER A 42 -9.44 20.71 -3.15
C SER A 42 -9.06 20.12 -4.52
N ASP A 43 -9.16 20.93 -5.57
CA ASP A 43 -8.81 20.48 -6.93
C ASP A 43 -7.36 19.96 -7.01
N ASP A 44 -6.41 20.64 -6.37
CA ASP A 44 -5.02 20.18 -6.31
C ASP A 44 -4.88 18.84 -5.58
N ALA A 45 -5.61 18.64 -4.47
CA ALA A 45 -5.57 17.39 -3.72
C ALA A 45 -6.15 16.22 -4.53
N ARG A 46 -7.22 16.48 -5.30
CA ARG A 46 -7.80 15.51 -6.23
C ARG A 46 -6.78 15.10 -7.29
N GLU A 47 -6.12 16.04 -7.96
CA GLU A 47 -5.15 15.74 -9.00
C GLU A 47 -3.89 15.05 -8.46
N LEU A 48 -3.42 15.46 -7.27
CA LEU A 48 -2.34 14.76 -6.57
C LEU A 48 -2.72 13.31 -6.23
N PHE A 49 -3.97 13.07 -5.81
CA PHE A 49 -4.45 11.72 -5.54
C PHE A 49 -4.57 10.88 -6.82
N ARG A 50 -5.08 11.45 -7.93
CA ARG A 50 -5.11 10.80 -9.26
C ARG A 50 -3.70 10.39 -9.69
N ARG A 51 -2.69 11.24 -9.44
CA ARG A 51 -1.27 10.94 -9.72
C ARG A 51 -0.74 9.75 -8.92
N CYS A 52 -1.26 9.48 -7.72
CA CYS A 52 -0.89 8.28 -6.96
C CYS A 52 -1.45 6.99 -7.57
N GLY A 53 -2.52 7.07 -8.38
CA GLY A 53 -3.14 5.92 -9.03
C GLY A 53 -2.15 5.02 -9.79
N PRO A 54 -1.39 5.56 -10.76
CA PRO A 54 -0.36 4.79 -11.46
C PRO A 54 0.70 4.16 -10.53
N ILE A 55 1.05 4.80 -9.42
CA ILE A 55 2.02 4.26 -8.44
C ILE A 55 1.47 2.98 -7.82
N TRP A 56 0.24 2.99 -7.31
CA TRP A 56 -0.40 1.78 -6.77
C TRP A 56 -0.59 0.70 -7.84
N LEU A 57 -0.91 1.05 -9.09
CA LEU A 57 -0.97 0.06 -10.16
C LEU A 57 0.39 -0.61 -10.42
N THR A 58 1.51 0.14 -10.34
CA THR A 58 2.84 -0.48 -10.41
C THR A 58 3.16 -1.36 -9.20
N PHE A 59 2.62 -1.04 -8.03
CA PHE A 59 2.77 -1.87 -6.83
C PHE A 59 2.04 -3.19 -6.98
N ALA A 60 0.79 -3.15 -7.47
CA ALA A 60 0.04 -4.36 -7.81
C ALA A 60 0.80 -5.24 -8.81
N ALA A 61 1.40 -4.66 -9.84
CA ALA A 61 2.19 -5.39 -10.81
C ALA A 61 3.44 -6.04 -10.17
N ALA A 62 4.16 -5.33 -9.31
CA ALA A 62 5.30 -5.88 -8.58
C ALA A 62 4.88 -7.07 -7.69
N HIS A 63 3.76 -6.94 -6.97
CA HIS A 63 3.21 -8.01 -6.15
C HIS A 63 2.83 -9.25 -6.96
N ALA A 64 2.20 -9.05 -8.13
CA ALA A 64 1.84 -10.13 -9.03
C ALA A 64 3.07 -10.83 -9.64
N VAL A 65 4.11 -10.06 -9.99
CA VAL A 65 5.38 -10.61 -10.49
C VAL A 65 6.07 -11.46 -9.42
N ALA A 66 6.15 -10.97 -8.18
CA ALA A 66 6.72 -11.71 -7.07
C ALA A 66 5.94 -12.99 -6.76
N ASP A 67 4.59 -12.96 -6.78
CA ASP A 67 3.75 -14.15 -6.57
C ASP A 67 4.04 -15.22 -7.64
N ARG A 68 4.14 -14.78 -8.90
CA ARG A 68 4.30 -15.67 -10.05
C ARG A 68 5.71 -16.24 -10.19
N ARG A 69 6.74 -15.45 -9.89
CA ARG A 69 8.15 -15.87 -10.04
C ARG A 69 8.71 -16.52 -8.78
N GLY A 70 8.27 -16.08 -7.61
CA GLY A 70 8.67 -16.62 -6.32
C GLY A 70 10.14 -16.42 -5.93
N ARG A 71 10.92 -15.61 -6.68
CA ARG A 71 12.36 -15.43 -6.50
C ARG A 71 12.67 -14.52 -5.31
N SER A 72 13.82 -14.74 -4.67
CA SER A 72 14.27 -13.97 -3.51
C SER A 72 14.31 -12.47 -3.76
N GLU A 73 14.83 -12.07 -4.92
CA GLU A 73 15.01 -10.68 -5.31
C GLU A 73 13.67 -9.95 -5.47
N ASP A 74 12.65 -10.65 -5.99
CA ASP A 74 11.31 -10.09 -6.13
C ASP A 74 10.69 -9.81 -4.75
N TRP A 75 10.82 -10.74 -3.80
CA TRP A 75 10.36 -10.53 -2.42
C TRP A 75 11.15 -9.44 -1.69
N TRP A 76 12.45 -9.32 -1.95
CA TRP A 76 13.26 -8.24 -1.40
C TRP A 76 12.84 -6.86 -1.95
N ALA A 77 12.52 -6.79 -3.24
CA ALA A 77 11.98 -5.58 -3.84
C ALA A 77 10.63 -5.18 -3.20
N LEU A 78 9.75 -6.15 -2.93
CA LEU A 78 8.49 -5.89 -2.21
C LEU A 78 8.71 -5.35 -0.78
N ALA A 79 9.75 -5.81 -0.09
CA ALA A 79 10.09 -5.29 1.23
C ALA A 79 10.42 -3.79 1.18
N TRP A 80 11.21 -3.37 0.19
CA TRP A 80 11.52 -1.95 -0.03
C TRP A 80 10.31 -1.14 -0.47
N LEU A 81 9.46 -1.71 -1.33
CA LEU A 81 8.23 -1.07 -1.80
C LEU A 81 7.25 -0.83 -0.64
N ARG A 82 7.10 -1.77 0.30
CA ARG A 82 6.33 -1.49 1.54
C ARG A 82 7.05 -0.53 2.47
N GLY A 83 8.38 -0.51 2.43
CA GLY A 83 9.19 0.50 3.10
C GLY A 83 8.86 1.93 2.65
N THR A 84 8.59 2.17 1.36
CA THR A 84 8.19 3.51 0.90
C THR A 84 6.86 3.94 1.52
N GLU A 85 5.88 3.03 1.56
CA GLU A 85 4.58 3.29 2.16
C GLU A 85 4.67 3.57 3.67
N LEU A 86 5.54 2.86 4.40
CA LEU A 86 5.82 3.17 5.80
C LEU A 86 6.29 4.61 6.00
N PHE A 87 7.24 5.07 5.18
CA PHE A 87 7.76 6.44 5.29
C PHE A 87 6.73 7.49 4.87
N THR A 88 5.94 7.23 3.83
CA THR A 88 4.87 8.14 3.42
C THR A 88 3.77 8.19 4.46
N ASP A 89 3.33 7.07 5.02
CA ASP A 89 2.32 7.02 6.08
C ASP A 89 2.77 7.79 7.33
N ALA A 90 4.04 7.63 7.73
CA ALA A 90 4.62 8.37 8.83
C ALA A 90 4.59 9.89 8.58
N LEU A 91 4.92 10.33 7.36
CA LEU A 91 4.85 11.74 6.98
C LEU A 91 3.40 12.24 6.96
N TRP A 92 2.50 11.47 6.35
CA TRP A 92 1.09 11.83 6.17
C TRP A 92 0.31 11.84 7.48
N SER A 93 0.61 10.93 8.40
CA SER A 93 -0.04 10.87 9.72
C SER A 93 0.11 12.17 10.52
N ARG A 94 1.08 13.03 10.16
CA ARG A 94 1.34 14.33 10.79
C ARG A 94 0.65 15.49 10.06
N SER A 95 0.08 15.27 8.89
CA SER A 95 -0.59 16.29 8.08
C SER A 95 -1.81 16.88 8.79
N ALA A 96 -2.06 18.17 8.55
CA ALA A 96 -3.30 18.84 8.94
C ALA A 96 -4.52 18.37 8.13
N ALA A 97 -4.31 17.65 7.02
CA ALA A 97 -5.37 17.10 6.18
C ALA A 97 -6.23 16.04 6.89
N PHE A 98 -5.71 15.39 7.94
CA PHE A 98 -6.48 14.47 8.78
C PHE A 98 -7.23 15.24 9.87
N GLY A 99 -8.42 15.72 9.52
CA GLY A 99 -9.28 16.51 10.41
C GLY A 99 -9.96 15.71 11.53
N THR A 100 -9.90 14.37 11.53
CA THR A 100 -10.50 13.54 12.58
C THR A 100 -9.49 12.62 13.26
N PRO A 101 -9.62 12.36 14.58
CA PRO A 101 -8.76 11.42 15.29
C PRO A 101 -8.79 10.01 14.70
N ARG A 102 -9.94 9.59 14.17
CA ARG A 102 -10.12 8.27 13.54
C ARG A 102 -9.27 8.10 12.29
N ALA A 103 -9.32 9.07 11.37
CA ALA A 103 -8.54 8.98 10.13
C ALA A 103 -7.03 8.99 10.43
N ARG A 104 -6.59 9.75 11.44
CA ARG A 104 -5.20 9.71 11.92
C ARG A 104 -4.80 8.34 12.48
N ALA A 105 -5.65 7.73 13.30
CA ALA A 105 -5.40 6.39 13.83
C ALA A 105 -5.32 5.33 12.72
N THR A 106 -6.18 5.41 11.70
CA THR A 106 -6.12 4.55 10.50
C THR A 106 -4.78 4.69 9.78
N MET A 107 -4.27 5.92 9.61
CA MET A 107 -2.97 6.16 8.96
C MET A 107 -1.80 5.59 9.77
N VAL A 108 -1.82 5.73 11.10
CA VAL A 108 -0.80 5.11 11.97
C VAL A 108 -0.84 3.58 11.87
N ALA A 109 -2.04 2.99 11.85
CA ALA A 109 -2.21 1.56 11.67
C ALA A 109 -1.72 1.09 10.29
N ALA A 110 -1.96 1.87 9.23
CA ALA A 110 -1.43 1.60 7.89
C ALA A 110 0.11 1.56 7.90
N GLY A 111 0.77 2.53 8.54
CA GLY A 111 2.22 2.53 8.69
C GLY A 111 2.74 1.30 9.43
N ALA A 112 2.10 0.91 10.54
CA ALA A 112 2.45 -0.31 11.27
C ALA A 112 2.27 -1.58 10.41
N ALA A 113 1.20 -1.64 9.61
CA ALA A 113 0.96 -2.74 8.67
C ALA A 113 2.04 -2.79 7.58
N ASN A 114 2.42 -1.65 7.01
CA ASN A 114 3.50 -1.56 6.03
C ASN A 114 4.85 -2.01 6.59
N LEU A 115 5.17 -1.65 7.85
CA LEU A 115 6.35 -2.16 8.54
C LEU A 115 6.32 -3.69 8.71
N ALA A 116 5.19 -4.24 9.15
CA ALA A 116 5.02 -5.68 9.33
C ALA A 116 5.16 -6.43 7.98
N MET A 117 4.56 -5.89 6.91
CA MET A 117 4.69 -6.46 5.57
C MET A 117 6.12 -6.38 5.05
N ALA A 118 6.82 -5.25 5.23
CA ALA A 118 8.22 -5.12 4.84
C ALA A 118 9.10 -6.19 5.51
N ALA A 119 8.91 -6.39 6.82
CA ALA A 119 9.62 -7.45 7.55
C ALA A 119 9.25 -8.86 7.05
N ALA A 120 7.97 -9.12 6.77
CA ALA A 120 7.49 -10.40 6.26
C ALA A 120 8.05 -10.73 4.87
N PHE A 121 8.10 -9.76 3.96
CA PHE A 121 8.68 -9.94 2.63
C PHE A 121 10.20 -10.09 2.68
N ALA A 122 10.90 -9.36 3.54
CA ALA A 122 12.33 -9.57 3.78
C ALA A 122 12.62 -10.97 4.33
N TRP A 123 11.79 -11.46 5.25
CA TRP A 123 11.86 -12.83 5.77
C TRP A 123 11.61 -13.87 4.68
N ARG A 124 10.65 -13.62 3.78
CA ARG A 124 10.29 -14.51 2.66
C ARG A 124 11.38 -14.55 1.59
N ALA A 125 12.06 -13.44 1.34
CA ALA A 125 13.22 -13.35 0.44
C ALA A 125 14.35 -14.28 0.92
N ARG A 126 14.73 -14.19 2.20
CA ARG A 126 15.79 -15.03 2.80
C ARG A 126 15.52 -16.55 2.73
N ARG A 127 14.29 -16.97 2.47
CA ARG A 127 13.85 -18.37 2.39
C ARG A 127 13.43 -18.80 0.97
N ALA A 128 13.63 -17.93 -0.02
CA ALA A 128 13.26 -18.21 -1.41
C ALA A 128 14.37 -18.89 -2.21
N GLY A 129 15.60 -18.90 -1.69
CA GLY A 129 16.71 -19.75 -2.16
C GLY A 129 16.66 -21.12 -1.54
#